data_AF-A0A6P6P4R0-F1
#
_entry.id   AF-A0A6P6P4R0-F1
#
_cell.length_a   1.000
_cell.length_b   1.000
_cell.length_c   1.000
_cell.angle_alpha   90.00
_cell.angle_beta   90.00
_cell.angle_gamma   90.00
#
_symmetry.space_group_name_H-M   'P 1'
#
loop_
_entity.id
_entity.type
_entity.pdbx_description
1 polymer ?
#
loop_
_entity_poly.entity_id
_entity_poly.type
_entity_poly.pdbx_seq_one_letter_code
_entity_poly.pdbx_strand_id
1 'polypeptide(L)'
;MLLSYMDINVIAGTLKLYFRELPEPLLTDRLYPAFMEGIALSDPAAKENCMMHLLRSLPDPNLITFLTLLEHLKRVAEKEPVNKMSLHNLGTVFGPTLLRPSDLEISKPNVTLASGHGTGSGIAVLPAASTHILR
;
A
#
# COMPACT_ATOMS: atom_id res chain seq x y z
N MET A 1 26.73 -18.10 0.43
CA MET A 1 27.29 -19.34 1.03
C MET A 1 27.04 -19.46 2.54
N LEU A 2 26.68 -18.39 3.28
CA LEU A 2 26.27 -18.50 4.70
C LEU A 2 24.78 -18.87 4.90
N LEU A 3 23.90 -18.45 3.98
CA LEU A 3 22.46 -18.71 4.07
C LEU A 3 22.05 -20.14 3.69
N SER A 4 22.92 -20.95 3.09
CA SER A 4 22.58 -22.29 2.60
C SER A 4 22.36 -23.34 3.70
N TYR A 5 22.77 -23.04 4.94
CA TYR A 5 22.59 -23.91 6.12
C TYR A 5 21.49 -23.41 7.06
N MET A 6 20.84 -22.29 6.72
CA MET A 6 19.79 -21.71 7.56
C MET A 6 18.42 -22.23 7.14
N ASP A 7 17.56 -22.46 8.14
CA ASP A 7 16.16 -22.81 7.91
C ASP A 7 15.48 -21.72 7.06
N ILE A 8 14.83 -22.13 5.97
CA ILE A 8 14.21 -21.22 5.00
C ILE A 8 13.14 -20.33 5.65
N ASN A 9 12.47 -20.80 6.69
CA ASN A 9 11.48 -20.03 7.44
C ASN A 9 12.15 -18.93 8.27
N VAL A 10 13.38 -19.15 8.74
CA VAL A 10 14.18 -18.10 9.43
C VAL A 10 14.59 -17.02 8.43
N ILE A 11 15.01 -17.40 7.22
CA ILE A 11 15.35 -16.43 6.17
C ILE A 11 14.12 -15.62 5.77
N ALA A 12 13.00 -16.28 5.50
CA ALA A 12 11.74 -15.62 5.17
C ALA A 12 11.23 -14.75 6.33
N GLY A 13 11.39 -15.20 7.57
CA GLY A 13 11.08 -14.44 8.78
C GLY A 13 11.92 -13.18 8.89
N THR A 14 13.23 -13.29 8.64
CA THR A 14 14.17 -12.17 8.67
C THR A 14 13.87 -11.15 7.58
N LEU A 15 13.52 -11.60 6.36
CA LEU A 15 13.12 -10.70 5.28
C LEU A 15 11.84 -9.91 5.64
N LYS A 16 10.83 -10.59 6.20
CA LYS A 16 9.60 -9.93 6.69
C LYS A 16 9.90 -8.94 7.80
N LEU A 17 10.76 -9.33 8.75
CA LEU A 17 11.19 -8.47 9.84
C LEU A 17 11.87 -7.21 9.31
N TYR A 18 12.80 -7.34 8.35
CA TYR A 18 13.48 -6.20 7.74
C TYR A 18 12.50 -5.13 7.23
N PHE A 19 11.48 -5.52 6.45
CA PHE A 19 10.48 -4.58 5.94
C PHE A 19 9.61 -3.96 7.05
N ARG A 20 9.31 -4.73 8.10
CA ARG A 20 8.54 -4.25 9.24
C ARG A 20 9.28 -3.20 10.06
N GLU A 21 10.59 -3.38 10.24
CA GLU A 21 11.44 -2.49 11.04
C GLU A 21 11.93 -1.26 10.25
N LEU A 22 11.54 -1.10 8.97
CA LEU A 22 11.83 0.13 8.23
C LEU A 22 11.17 1.33 8.94
N PRO A 23 11.87 2.49 9.06
CA PRO A 23 11.31 3.69 9.68
C PRO A 23 9.98 4.14 9.05
N GLU A 24 9.83 3.93 7.74
CA GLU A 24 8.61 4.15 6.96
C GLU A 24 8.25 2.84 6.21
N PRO A 25 6.97 2.51 6.00
CA PRO A 25 6.58 1.36 5.19
C PRO A 25 7.13 1.44 3.76
N LEU A 26 7.35 0.28 3.13
CA LEU A 26 7.88 0.25 1.77
C LEU A 26 6.96 1.00 0.77
N LEU A 27 5.64 0.92 0.96
CA LEU A 27 4.66 1.65 0.15
C LEU A 27 4.37 3.07 0.63
N THR A 28 5.16 3.59 1.57
CA THR A 28 5.14 4.96 2.12
C THR A 28 3.88 5.35 2.88
N ASP A 29 4.05 6.15 3.93
CA ASP A 29 2.92 6.67 4.70
C ASP A 29 2.10 7.67 3.86
N ARG A 30 2.80 8.46 3.04
CA ARG A 30 2.20 9.49 2.17
C ARG A 30 1.19 8.91 1.19
N LEU A 31 1.47 7.73 0.61
CA LEU A 31 0.60 7.11 -0.39
C LEU A 31 -0.42 6.15 0.20
N TYR A 32 -0.32 5.81 1.50
CA TYR A 32 -1.21 4.86 2.16
C TYR A 32 -2.71 5.14 1.94
N PRO A 33 -3.24 6.37 2.13
CA PRO A 33 -4.66 6.64 1.90
C PRO A 33 -5.09 6.34 0.46
N ALA A 34 -4.27 6.73 -0.52
CA ALA A 34 -4.56 6.52 -1.93
C ALA A 34 -4.50 5.03 -2.31
N PHE A 35 -3.61 4.24 -1.70
CA PHE A 35 -3.64 2.78 -1.84
C PHE A 35 -4.93 2.17 -1.27
N MET A 36 -5.41 2.62 -0.10
CA MET A 36 -6.66 2.12 0.48
C MET A 36 -7.86 2.43 -0.42
N GLU A 37 -7.94 3.65 -0.94
CA GLU A 37 -8.98 4.07 -1.91
C GLU A 37 -8.91 3.23 -3.20
N GLY A 38 -7.71 3.05 -3.76
CA GLY A 38 -7.50 2.26 -4.97
C GLY A 38 -7.90 0.79 -4.81
N ILE A 39 -7.61 0.18 -3.66
CA ILE A 39 -8.00 -1.20 -3.35
C ILE A 39 -9.53 -1.34 -3.27
N ALA A 40 -10.23 -0.32 -2.78
CA ALA A 40 -11.68 -0.30 -2.63
C ALA A 40 -12.45 -0.09 -3.95
N LEU A 41 -11.78 0.27 -5.06
CA LEU A 41 -12.43 0.42 -6.36
C LEU A 41 -13.11 -0.89 -6.82
N SER A 42 -14.32 -0.78 -7.35
CA SER A 42 -15.04 -1.96 -7.86
C SER A 42 -14.69 -2.26 -9.32
N ASP A 43 -14.42 -1.23 -10.12
CA ASP A 43 -14.07 -1.39 -11.54
C ASP A 43 -12.62 -1.91 -11.69
N PRO A 44 -12.40 -3.07 -12.33
CA PRO A 44 -11.08 -3.66 -12.46
C PRO A 44 -10.09 -2.78 -13.23
N ALA A 45 -10.54 -2.12 -14.31
CA ALA A 45 -9.67 -1.29 -15.15
C ALA A 45 -9.23 -0.02 -14.41
N ALA A 46 -10.15 0.65 -13.71
CA ALA A 46 -9.84 1.79 -12.84
C ALA A 46 -8.90 1.38 -11.71
N LYS A 47 -9.12 0.21 -11.09
CA LYS A 47 -8.23 -0.33 -10.04
C LYS A 47 -6.82 -0.56 -10.56
N GLU A 48 -6.68 -1.21 -11.71
CA GLU A 48 -5.38 -1.44 -12.34
C GLU A 48 -4.66 -0.13 -12.65
N ASN A 49 -5.33 0.80 -13.31
CA ASN A 49 -4.77 2.11 -13.65
C ASN A 49 -4.34 2.89 -12.40
N CYS A 50 -5.20 2.93 -11.37
CA CYS A 50 -4.89 3.57 -10.08
C CYS A 50 -3.64 2.96 -9.44
N MET A 51 -3.58 1.62 -9.34
CA MET A 51 -2.45 0.93 -8.74
C MET A 51 -1.15 1.19 -9.50
N MET A 52 -1.20 1.18 -10.83
CA MET A 52 -0.03 1.49 -11.67
C MET A 52 0.44 2.93 -11.52
N HIS A 53 -0.47 3.89 -11.34
CA HIS A 53 -0.11 5.28 -11.05
C HIS A 53 0.54 5.43 -9.67
N LEU A 54 0.02 4.75 -8.65
CA LEU A 54 0.57 4.79 -7.29
C LEU A 54 1.98 4.18 -7.25
N LEU A 55 2.19 3.05 -7.91
CA LEU A 55 3.51 2.43 -8.01
C LEU A 55 4.53 3.34 -8.69
N ARG A 56 4.14 4.04 -9.78
CA ARG A 56 5.01 5.03 -10.44
C ARG A 56 5.26 6.30 -9.61
N SER A 57 4.47 6.52 -8.57
CA SER A 57 4.60 7.67 -7.67
C SER A 57 5.47 7.40 -6.43
N LEU A 58 5.91 6.14 -6.26
CA LEU A 58 6.87 5.76 -5.23
C LEU A 58 8.25 6.36 -5.52
N PRO A 59 9.05 6.68 -4.48
CA PRO A 59 10.47 6.94 -4.66
C PRO A 59 11.16 5.75 -5.35
N ASP A 60 12.14 6.02 -6.22
CA ASP A 60 12.84 4.99 -7.00
C ASP A 60 13.36 3.82 -6.15
N PRO A 61 13.98 4.03 -4.97
CA PRO A 61 14.45 2.91 -4.14
C PRO A 61 13.30 2.00 -3.68
N ASN A 62 12.15 2.58 -3.33
CA ASN A 62 10.97 1.85 -2.88
C ASN A 62 10.37 1.05 -4.03
N LEU A 63 10.22 1.66 -5.20
CA LEU A 63 9.68 0.99 -6.39
C LEU A 63 10.55 -0.20 -6.81
N ILE A 64 11.87 0.00 -6.93
CA ILE A 64 12.80 -1.07 -7.33
C ILE A 64 12.77 -2.22 -6.32
N THR A 65 12.79 -1.90 -5.03
CA THR A 65 12.73 -2.89 -3.96
C THR A 65 11.41 -3.67 -4.00
N PHE A 66 10.28 -2.97 -4.18
CA PHE A 66 8.96 -3.58 -4.26
C PHE A 66 8.83 -4.51 -5.47
N LEU A 67 9.28 -4.09 -6.66
CA LEU A 67 9.26 -4.92 -7.86
C LEU A 67 10.13 -6.17 -7.71
N THR A 68 11.32 -6.03 -7.11
CA THR A 68 12.22 -7.15 -6.82
C THR A 68 11.56 -8.16 -5.86
N LEU A 69 10.87 -7.66 -4.83
CA LEU A 69 10.10 -8.50 -3.92
C LEU A 69 8.95 -9.20 -4.64
N LEU A 70 8.15 -8.48 -5.44
CA LEU A 70 7.05 -9.06 -6.19
C LEU A 70 7.50 -10.17 -7.15
N GLU A 71 8.62 -9.99 -7.84
CA GLU A 71 9.19 -11.02 -8.70
C GLU A 71 9.59 -12.27 -7.91
N HIS A 72 10.14 -12.09 -6.70
CA HIS A 72 10.42 -13.21 -5.81
C HIS A 72 9.13 -13.92 -5.36
N LEU A 73 8.12 -13.17 -4.88
CA LEU A 73 6.85 -13.73 -4.42
C LEU A 73 6.08 -14.46 -5.54
N LYS A 74 6.15 -13.95 -6.78
CA LYS A 74 5.60 -14.63 -7.95
C LYS A 74 6.23 -16.01 -8.13
N ARG A 75 7.56 -16.12 -8.08
CA ARG A 75 8.27 -17.41 -8.18
C ARG A 75 7.91 -18.37 -7.04
N VAL A 76 7.65 -17.85 -5.84
CA VAL A 76 7.15 -18.65 -4.71
C VAL A 76 5.74 -19.17 -5.00
N ALA A 77 4.85 -18.33 -5.53
CA ALA A 77 3.48 -18.71 -5.88
C ALA A 77 3.41 -19.73 -7.02
N GLU A 78 4.34 -19.69 -7.97
CA GLU A 78 4.47 -20.71 -9.03
C GLU A 78 4.76 -22.13 -8.47
N LYS A 79 5.15 -22.24 -7.19
CA LYS A 79 5.36 -23.51 -6.48
C LYS A 79 4.22 -23.87 -5.51
N GLU A 80 3.07 -23.20 -5.63
CA GLU A 80 1.88 -23.42 -4.79
C GLU A 80 1.49 -24.89 -4.60
N PRO A 81 1.54 -25.79 -5.61
CA PRO A 81 1.18 -27.20 -5.41
C PRO A 81 1.99 -27.90 -4.31
N VAL A 82 3.22 -27.44 -4.07
CA VAL A 82 4.15 -27.98 -3.07
C VAL A 82 4.15 -27.16 -1.79
N ASN A 83 4.34 -25.84 -1.88
CA ASN A 83 4.51 -24.97 -0.70
C ASN A 83 3.20 -24.41 -0.14
N LYS A 84 2.07 -24.60 -0.83
CA LYS A 84 0.71 -24.13 -0.47
C LYS A 84 0.57 -22.62 -0.33
N MET A 85 1.51 -21.85 -0.88
CA MET A 85 1.50 -20.39 -0.83
C MET A 85 1.01 -19.82 -2.17
N SER A 86 -0.30 -19.57 -2.27
CA SER A 86 -0.89 -18.82 -3.39
C SER A 86 -0.51 -17.34 -3.34
N LEU A 87 -0.72 -16.61 -4.46
CA LEU A 87 -0.57 -15.14 -4.47
C LEU A 87 -1.45 -14.47 -3.39
N HIS A 88 -2.65 -15.01 -3.15
CA HIS A 88 -3.53 -14.52 -2.08
C HIS A 88 -2.91 -14.72 -0.70
N ASN A 89 -2.40 -15.93 -0.39
CA ASN A 89 -1.75 -16.21 0.89
C ASN A 89 -0.51 -15.33 1.12
N LEU A 90 0.29 -15.14 0.07
CA LEU A 90 1.46 -14.26 0.12
C LEU A 90 1.04 -12.79 0.35
N GLY A 91 -0.02 -12.34 -0.33
CA GLY A 91 -0.62 -11.02 -0.12
C GLY A 91 -1.09 -10.80 1.31
N THR A 92 -1.72 -11.80 1.93
CA THR A 92 -2.14 -11.73 3.34
C THR A 92 -0.95 -11.61 4.31
N VAL A 93 0.18 -12.28 4.01
CA VAL A 93 1.38 -12.24 4.85
C VAL A 93 2.17 -10.94 4.66
N PHE A 94 2.37 -10.49 3.42
CA PHE A 94 3.20 -9.34 3.11
C PHE A 94 2.44 -8.01 3.11
N GLY A 95 1.14 -8.00 2.82
CA GLY A 95 0.31 -6.79 2.74
C GLY A 95 0.47 -5.87 3.96
N PRO A 96 0.19 -6.36 5.19
CA PRO A 96 0.35 -5.57 6.41
C PRO A 96 1.80 -5.15 6.72
N THR A 97 2.78 -5.87 6.16
CA THR A 97 4.20 -5.58 6.36
C THR A 97 4.66 -4.43 5.45
N LEU A 98 4.17 -4.40 4.20
CA LEU A 98 4.57 -3.43 3.18
C LEU A 98 3.73 -2.15 3.21
N LEU A 99 2.49 -2.25 3.71
CA LEU A 99 1.50 -1.20 3.75
C LEU A 99 0.82 -1.21 5.12
N ARG A 100 1.07 -0.18 5.92
CA ARG A 100 0.50 -0.02 7.27
C ARG A 100 0.12 1.44 7.49
N PRO A 101 -0.91 1.73 8.31
CA PRO A 101 -1.22 3.09 8.70
C PRO A 101 -0.02 3.73 9.37
N SER A 102 0.22 5.02 9.11
CA SER A 102 1.19 5.78 9.88
C SER A 102 0.67 6.00 11.30
N ASP A 103 1.58 6.11 12.27
CA ASP A 103 1.21 6.44 13.66
C ASP A 103 0.48 7.80 13.75
N LEU A 104 0.71 8.69 12.78
CA LEU A 104 0.04 9.99 12.67
C LEU A 104 -1.46 9.87 12.35
N GLU A 105 -1.88 8.84 11.61
CA GLU A 105 -3.29 8.56 11.31
C GLU A 105 -4.02 7.89 12.50
N ILE A 106 -3.30 7.12 13.32
CA ILE A 106 -3.86 6.45 14.52
C ILE A 106 -4.28 7.49 15.58
N SER A 107 -3.66 8.66 15.57
CA SER A 107 -3.98 9.79 16.46
C SER A 107 -5.17 10.67 16.03
N LYS A 108 -5.87 10.38 14.93
CA LYS A 108 -7.17 11.03 14.64
C LYS A 108 -8.28 10.25 15.38
N PRO A 109 -8.83 10.74 16.50
CA PRO A 109 -9.97 10.09 17.12
C PRO A 109 -11.12 10.08 16.12
N ASN A 110 -11.75 8.92 15.94
CA ASN A 110 -13.01 8.78 15.21
C ASN A 110 -14.02 9.80 15.75
N VAL A 111 -14.23 10.89 15.03
CA VAL A 111 -15.40 11.74 15.25
C VAL A 111 -16.58 10.92 14.78
N THR A 112 -17.24 10.25 15.73
CA THR A 112 -18.53 9.62 15.54
C THR A 112 -19.50 10.70 15.02
N LEU A 113 -19.92 10.56 13.77
CA LEU A 113 -21.02 11.32 13.19
C LEU A 113 -22.29 11.01 13.99
N ALA A 114 -22.58 11.84 14.99
CA ALA A 114 -23.87 11.89 15.63
C ALA A 114 -24.88 12.51 14.64
N SER A 115 -25.94 11.75 14.39
CA SER A 115 -27.13 12.16 13.64
C SER A 115 -27.64 13.54 14.07
N GLY A 116 -27.79 14.44 13.10
CA GLY A 116 -28.42 15.74 13.29
C GLY A 116 -29.13 16.15 12.00
N HIS A 117 -30.45 15.96 11.96
CA HIS A 117 -31.34 16.56 10.97
C HIS A 117 -31.16 18.09 10.95
N GLY A 118 -30.93 18.66 9.78
CA GLY A 118 -30.85 20.11 9.58
C GLY A 118 -30.92 20.46 8.10
N THR A 119 -32.10 20.85 7.65
CA THR A 119 -32.39 21.44 6.34
C THR A 119 -31.56 22.69 6.06
N GLY A 120 -30.97 22.83 4.87
CA GLY A 120 -30.41 24.11 4.42
C GLY A 120 -29.53 24.01 3.18
N SER A 121 -29.90 24.74 2.12
CA SER A 121 -29.20 24.88 0.84
C SER A 121 -27.70 25.18 0.96
N GLY A 122 -26.92 24.63 0.03
CA GLY A 122 -25.53 25.05 -0.19
C GLY A 122 -24.83 24.21 -1.25
N ILE A 123 -25.05 24.52 -2.53
CA ILE A 123 -24.19 24.02 -3.62
C ILE A 123 -22.81 24.68 -3.46
N ALA A 124 -21.82 23.93 -3.02
CA ALA A 124 -20.43 24.38 -3.01
C ALA A 124 -19.82 24.19 -4.41
N VAL A 125 -19.88 25.26 -5.20
CA VAL A 125 -19.11 25.41 -6.44
C VAL A 125 -17.63 25.56 -6.06
N LEU A 126 -16.77 24.70 -6.59
CA LEU A 126 -15.32 24.80 -6.49
C LEU A 126 -14.84 26.13 -7.10
N PRO A 127 -14.01 26.94 -6.42
CA PRO A 127 -13.48 28.15 -7.03
C PRO A 127 -12.44 27.80 -8.10
N ALA A 128 -12.63 28.39 -9.27
CA ALA A 128 -11.71 28.33 -10.40
C ALA A 128 -10.31 28.84 -10.00
N ALA A 129 -9.29 28.13 -10.50
CA ALA A 129 -7.89 28.48 -10.35
C ALA A 129 -7.62 29.93 -10.81
N SER A 130 -7.05 30.73 -9.92
CA SER A 130 -6.48 32.03 -10.26
C SER A 130 -5.17 31.82 -11.01
N THR A 131 -5.19 32.00 -12.32
CA THR A 131 -3.97 32.13 -13.12
C THR A 131 -3.37 33.51 -12.87
N HIS A 132 -2.49 33.60 -11.88
CA HIS A 132 -1.46 34.64 -11.85
C HIS A 132 -0.24 34.09 -12.61
N ILE A 133 -0.05 34.54 -13.84
CA ILE A 133 1.28 34.52 -14.47
C ILE A 133 1.64 35.94 -14.87
N LEU A 134 2.77 36.35 -14.32
CA LEU A 134 3.57 37.53 -14.63
C LEU A 134 3.96 37.55 -16.12
N ARG A 135 3.62 38.64 -16.82
CA ARG A 135 4.53 39.50 -17.61
C ARG A 135 3.75 40.60 -18.32
#